data_AF-A0A951HDR2-F1
#
_entry.id   AF-A0A951HDR2-F1
#
_cell.length_a   1.000
_cell.length_b   1.000
_cell.length_c   1.000
_cell.angle_alpha   90.00
_cell.angle_beta   90.00
_cell.angle_gamma   90.00
#
_symmetry.space_group_name_H-M   'P 1'
#
loop_
_entity.id
_entity.type
_entity.pdbx_description
1 polymer ?
#
loop_
_entity_poly.entity_id
_entity_poly.type
_entity_poly.pdbx_seq_one_letter_code
_entity_poly.pdbx_strand_id
1 'polypeptide(L)'
;MPKLYLEPLLFCLAWAALAIAAGVLASVWMGILFSAGLALVLMPLTATIVSKTDDFTLERQVRWGLLVIAALGLAVWLRLPHTL
;
A
#
# COMPACT_ATOMS: atom_id res chain seq x y z
N MET A 1 12.01 -10.92 -24.36
CA MET A 1 11.73 -11.63 -23.09
C MET A 1 10.93 -10.69 -22.20
N PRO A 2 9.75 -11.07 -21.68
CA PRO A 2 9.01 -10.21 -20.76
C PRO A 2 9.92 -9.90 -19.57
N LYS A 3 10.26 -8.62 -19.38
CA LYS A 3 11.05 -8.19 -18.24
C LYS A 3 10.16 -8.35 -17.01
N LEU A 4 10.40 -9.41 -16.23
CA LEU A 4 9.72 -9.58 -14.95
C LEU A 4 10.23 -8.46 -14.04
N TYR A 5 9.43 -7.41 -13.89
CA TYR A 5 9.74 -6.34 -12.95
C TYR A 5 9.49 -6.90 -11.54
N LEU A 6 10.56 -7.39 -10.92
CA LEU A 6 10.54 -8.01 -9.60
C LEU A 6 10.01 -7.04 -8.54
N GLU A 7 10.32 -5.75 -8.68
CA GLU A 7 10.02 -4.73 -7.67
C GLU A 7 8.50 -4.44 -7.52
N PRO A 8 7.70 -4.25 -8.58
CA PRO A 8 6.23 -4.26 -8.51
C PRO A 8 5.64 -5.50 -7.83
N LEU A 9 6.18 -6.68 -8.13
CA LEU A 9 5.72 -7.94 -7.54
C LEU A 9 5.93 -7.93 -6.02
N LEU A 10 7.14 -7.57 -5.56
CA LEU A 10 7.47 -7.48 -4.14
C LEU A 10 6.57 -6.47 -3.42
N PHE A 11 6.28 -5.34 -4.06
CA PHE A 11 5.38 -4.34 -3.52
C PHE A 11 3.94 -4.85 -3.35
N CYS A 12 3.40 -5.51 -4.38
CA CYS A 12 2.06 -6.11 -4.29
C CYS A 12 1.99 -7.17 -3.19
N LEU A 13 3.03 -8.00 -3.03
CA LEU A 13 3.11 -8.99 -1.96
C LEU A 13 3.16 -8.34 -0.58
N ALA A 14 3.98 -7.29 -0.42
CA ALA A 14 4.09 -6.56 0.85
C ALA A 14 2.76 -5.87 1.23
N TRP A 15 2.07 -5.28 0.26
CA TRP A 15 0.77 -4.66 0.51
C TRP A 15 -0.32 -5.68 0.81
N ALA A 16 -0.33 -6.82 0.09
CA ALA A 16 -1.26 -7.91 0.36
C ALA A 16 -1.07 -8.46 1.78
N ALA A 17 0.18 -8.66 2.21
CA ALA A 17 0.50 -9.06 3.58
C ALA A 17 -0.01 -8.02 4.60
N LEU A 18 0.13 -6.73 4.30
CA LEU A 18 -0.39 -5.67 5.15
C LEU A 18 -1.92 -5.65 5.23
N ALA A 19 -2.62 -5.83 4.11
CA ALA A 19 -4.08 -5.95 4.08
C ALA A 19 -4.58 -7.16 4.87
N ILE A 20 -3.91 -8.30 4.76
CA ILE A 20 -4.21 -9.49 5.55
C ILE A 20 -3.97 -9.22 7.04
N ALA A 21 -2.83 -8.61 7.40
CA ALA A 21 -2.53 -8.23 8.78
C ALA A 21 -3.58 -7.27 9.34
N ALA A 22 -4.03 -6.27 8.57
CA ALA A 22 -5.10 -5.37 8.96
C ALA A 22 -6.45 -6.11 9.17
N GLY A 23 -6.77 -7.05 8.28
CA GLY A 23 -7.95 -7.90 8.37
C GLY A 23 -7.98 -8.76 9.63
N VAL A 24 -6.84 -9.35 9.97
CA VAL A 24 -6.69 -10.27 11.10
C VAL A 24 -6.56 -9.54 12.44
N LEU A 25 -5.78 -8.45 12.49
CA LEU A 25 -5.44 -7.77 13.75
C LEU A 25 -6.41 -6.67 14.14
N ALA A 26 -7.05 -5.99 13.17
CA ALA A 26 -7.98 -4.90 13.44
C ALA A 26 -9.43 -5.30 13.15
N SER A 27 -9.77 -5.50 11.87
CA SER A 27 -11.10 -5.99 11.46
C SER A 27 -11.11 -6.34 9.97
N VAL A 28 -12.04 -7.21 9.56
CA VAL A 28 -12.26 -7.56 8.15
C VAL A 28 -12.47 -6.32 7.28
N TRP A 29 -13.20 -5.31 7.78
CA TRP A 29 -13.41 -4.03 7.08
C TRP A 29 -12.11 -3.27 6.84
N MET A 30 -11.17 -3.29 7.78
CA MET A 30 -9.86 -2.66 7.62
C MET A 30 -9.05 -3.37 6.54
N GLY A 31 -9.09 -4.70 6.46
CA GLY A 31 -8.45 -5.46 5.38
C GLY A 31 -9.03 -5.12 4.00
N ILE A 32 -10.36 -4.97 3.90
CA ILE A 32 -11.03 -4.52 2.67
C ILE A 32 -10.61 -3.10 2.30
N LEU A 33 -10.54 -2.19 3.28
CA LEU A 33 -10.13 -0.80 3.07
C LEU A 33 -8.69 -0.70 2.53
N PHE A 34 -7.77 -1.49 3.08
CA PHE A 34 -6.38 -1.54 2.59
C PHE A 34 -6.29 -2.12 1.17
N SER A 35 -7.11 -3.12 0.85
CA SER A 35 -7.18 -3.70 -0.50
C SER A 35 -7.76 -2.70 -1.51
N ALA A 36 -8.82 -1.99 -1.14
CA ALA A 36 -9.42 -0.94 -1.93
C ALA A 36 -8.47 0.26 -2.10
N GLY A 37 -7.71 0.61 -1.07
CA GLY A 37 -6.67 1.65 -1.14
C GLY A 37 -5.59 1.34 -2.19
N LEU A 38 -5.19 0.07 -2.33
CA LEU A 38 -4.27 -0.33 -3.39
C LEU A 38 -4.87 -0.17 -4.79
N ALA A 39 -6.13 -0.55 -4.98
CA ALA A 39 -6.77 -0.45 -6.29
C ALA A 39 -7.08 1.00 -6.67
N LEU A 40 -7.59 1.80 -5.73
CA LEU A 40 -8.17 3.11 -6.03
C LEU A 40 -7.21 4.29 -5.81
N VAL A 41 -6.17 4.13 -4.99
CA VAL A 41 -5.22 5.22 -4.72
C VAL A 41 -3.93 4.99 -5.50
N LEU A 42 -3.35 3.79 -5.40
CA LEU A 42 -2.03 3.52 -5.98
C LEU A 42 -2.03 3.53 -7.51
N MET A 43 -3.05 2.98 -8.18
CA MET A 43 -3.15 3.01 -9.65
C MET A 43 -3.24 4.43 -10.25
N PRO A 44 -4.14 5.32 -9.80
CA PRO A 44 -4.16 6.68 -10.34
C PRO A 44 -2.94 7.50 -9.92
N LEU A 45 -2.36 7.23 -8.74
CA LEU A 45 -1.13 7.93 -8.33
C LEU A 45 0.05 7.59 -9.23
N THR A 46 0.29 6.31 -9.51
CA THR A 46 1.37 5.90 -10.41
C THR A 46 1.13 6.43 -11.83
N ALA A 47 -0.11 6.39 -12.32
CA ALA A 47 -0.45 6.96 -13.63
C ALA A 47 -0.21 8.47 -13.72
N THR A 48 -0.53 9.23 -12.67
CA THR A 48 -0.32 10.69 -12.64
C THR A 48 1.14 11.09 -12.47
N ILE A 49 1.92 10.33 -11.69
CA ILE A 49 3.36 10.59 -11.52
C ILE A 49 4.11 10.30 -12.82
N VAL A 50 3.89 9.12 -13.42
CA VAL A 50 4.54 8.74 -14.69
C VAL A 50 4.20 9.74 -15.80
N SER A 51 2.93 10.11 -15.95
CA SER A 51 2.50 11.03 -17.03
C SER A 51 3.01 12.46 -16.89
N LYS A 52 3.36 12.92 -15.67
CA LYS A 52 3.79 14.31 -15.44
C LYS A 52 5.27 14.51 -15.20
N THR A 53 5.96 13.51 -14.65
CA THR A 53 7.35 13.65 -14.22
C THR A 53 8.34 12.74 -14.94
N ASP A 54 7.87 11.66 -15.58
CA ASP A 54 8.73 10.63 -16.22
C ASP A 54 9.87 10.10 -15.31
N ASP A 55 9.72 10.29 -13.98
CA ASP A 55 10.72 9.94 -12.98
C ASP A 55 10.31 8.65 -12.24
N PHE A 56 10.88 7.54 -12.69
CA PHE A 56 10.69 6.21 -12.10
C PHE A 56 11.23 6.12 -10.66
N THR A 57 12.21 6.95 -10.28
CA THR A 57 12.76 6.96 -8.92
C THR A 57 11.75 7.57 -7.96
N LEU A 58 11.10 8.67 -8.36
CA LEU A 58 10.03 9.31 -7.60
C LEU A 58 8.84 8.36 -7.43
N GLU A 59 8.40 7.70 -8.50
CA GLU A 59 7.31 6.72 -8.44
C GLU A 59 7.60 5.62 -7.41
N ARG A 60 8.83 5.08 -7.44
CA ARG A 60 9.26 4.06 -6.48
C ARG A 60 9.21 4.58 -5.04
N GLN A 61 9.76 5.76 -4.78
CA GLN A 61 9.76 6.36 -3.45
C GLN A 61 8.33 6.57 -2.93
N VAL A 62 7.42 7.04 -3.78
CA VAL A 62 6.02 7.26 -3.41
C VAL A 62 5.30 5.95 -3.12
N ARG A 63 5.50 4.91 -3.94
CA ARG A 63 4.92 3.57 -3.71
C ARG A 63 5.33 3.02 -2.34
N TRP A 64 6.64 2.92 -2.10
CA TRP A 64 7.16 2.39 -0.83
C TRP A 64 6.84 3.31 0.35
N GLY A 65 6.85 4.63 0.15
CA GLY A 65 6.44 5.60 1.16
C GLY A 65 5.00 5.42 1.61
N LEU A 66 4.06 5.23 0.67
CA LEU A 66 2.65 4.95 0.98
C LEU A 66 2.49 3.66 1.77
N LEU A 67 3.23 2.60 1.42
CA LEU A 67 3.18 1.33 2.15
C LEU A 67 3.67 1.49 3.59
N VAL A 68 4.75 2.23 3.80
CA VAL A 68 5.26 2.54 5.15
C VAL A 68 4.26 3.36 5.95
N ILE A 69 3.68 4.41 5.36
CA ILE A 69 2.68 5.25 6.03
C ILE A 69 1.44 4.41 6.40
N ALA A 70 0.97 3.56 5.50
CA ALA A 70 -0.17 2.68 5.76
C ALA A 70 0.14 1.67 6.88
N ALA A 71 1.35 1.10 6.90
CA ALA A 71 1.79 0.19 7.96
C ALA A 71 1.90 0.90 9.32
N LEU A 72 2.44 2.12 9.35
CA LEU A 72 2.49 2.93 10.56
C LEU A 72 1.09 3.31 11.04
N GLY A 73 0.19 3.70 10.13
CA GLY A 73 -1.20 4.00 10.45
C GLY A 73 -1.91 2.80 11.10
N LEU A 74 -1.71 1.60 10.55
CA LEU A 74 -2.21 0.37 11.15
C LEU A 74 -1.59 0.11 12.52
N ALA A 75 -0.27 0.25 12.67
CA ALA A 75 0.42 0.04 13.94
C ALA A 75 -0.04 1.02 15.03
N VAL A 76 -0.30 2.28 14.67
CA VAL A 76 -0.87 3.29 15.57
C VAL A 76 -2.31 2.95 15.92
N TRP A 77 -3.12 2.55 14.94
CA TRP A 77 -4.50 2.11 15.16
C TRP A 77 -4.58 0.95 16.15
N LEU A 78 -3.75 -0.08 15.97
CA LEU A 78 -3.68 -1.24 16.86
C LEU A 78 -3.19 -0.90 18.28
N ARG A 79 -2.45 0.20 18.45
CA ARG A 79 -1.96 0.66 19.76
C ARG A 79 -2.92 1.62 20.46
N LEU A 80 -3.88 2.20 19.76
CA LEU A 80 -4.90 3.04 20.37
C LEU A 80 -5.84 2.17 21.20
N PRO A 81 -6.08 2.48 22.49
CA PRO A 81 -7.06 1.75 23.27
C PRO A 81 -8.44 2.03 22.66
N HIS A 82 -9.00 1.02 22.00
CA HIS A 82 -10.41 1.03 21.59
C HIS A 82 -11.25 0.92 22.87
N THR A 83 -11.43 2.03 23.58
CA THR A 83 -12.38 2.14 24.68
C THR A 83 -13.78 2.06 24.11
N LEU A 84 -14.35 0.86 24.20
CA LEU A 84 -15.78 0.46 24.21
C LEU A 84 -16.71 1.13 23.19
#